data_AF-A0A1A6GDS2-F1
#
_entry.id   AF-A0A1A6GDS2-F1
#
_cell.length_a   1.000
_cell.length_b   1.000
_cell.length_c   1.000
_cell.angle_alpha   90.00
_cell.angle_beta   90.00
_cell.angle_gamma   90.00
#
_symmetry.space_group_name_H-M   'P 1'
#
loop_
_entity.id
_entity.type
_entity.pdbx_description
1 polymer ?
#
loop_
_entity_poly.entity_id
_entity_poly.type
_entity_poly.pdbx_seq_one_letter_code
_entity_poly.pdbx_strand_id
1 'polypeptide(L)'
;TSEEERQSDRVLPTSVDSDSWKTSNWGFLFTGIIGGALVTVYAVATPFITPALRKVCLPFVPATSKQIENVVKMLQHRRGSLVDIGSGDGRIVIAAAKEGFPAVGYELNPWLVWYSRYRAWREGVHGSAKFYISDLW
;
A
#
# COMPACT_ATOMS: atom_id res chain seq x y z
N THR A 1 -22.64 -80.30 -52.59
CA THR A 1 -21.54 -79.58 -51.92
C THR A 1 -22.20 -78.40 -51.25
N SER A 2 -22.73 -78.55 -50.03
CA SER A 2 -22.00 -78.47 -48.75
C SER A 2 -21.32 -77.09 -48.70
N GLU A 3 -21.64 -76.11 -47.84
CA GLU A 3 -22.06 -76.07 -46.42
C GLU A 3 -22.85 -74.73 -46.25
N GLU A 4 -24.12 -74.70 -45.86
CA GLU A 4 -24.66 -74.53 -44.49
C GLU A 4 -23.85 -73.70 -43.47
N GLU A 5 -24.58 -72.82 -42.78
CA GLU A 5 -24.24 -72.05 -41.57
C GLU A 5 -23.37 -70.78 -41.72
N ARG A 6 -23.98 -69.59 -41.52
CA ARG A 6 -23.98 -68.94 -40.19
C ARG A 6 -24.83 -67.66 -40.17
N GLN A 7 -26.10 -67.85 -39.82
CA GLN A 7 -26.86 -66.85 -39.09
C GLN A 7 -26.17 -66.61 -37.73
N SER A 8 -25.81 -65.38 -37.42
CA SER A 8 -25.42 -64.98 -36.07
C SER A 8 -25.72 -63.51 -35.85
N ASP A 9 -27.01 -63.21 -35.72
CA ASP A 9 -27.47 -62.21 -34.74
C ASP A 9 -26.90 -62.60 -33.37
N ARG A 10 -25.84 -61.93 -32.93
CA ARG A 10 -25.51 -61.76 -31.52
C ARG A 10 -24.87 -60.40 -31.30
N VAL A 11 -25.72 -59.50 -30.80
CA VAL A 11 -25.42 -58.39 -29.90
C VAL A 11 -24.07 -58.54 -29.21
N LEU A 12 -23.18 -57.57 -29.42
CA LEU A 12 -22.01 -57.35 -28.57
C LEU A 12 -22.14 -55.98 -27.91
N PRO A 13 -22.19 -55.91 -26.56
CA PRO A 13 -22.13 -54.66 -25.83
C PRO A 13 -20.65 -54.35 -25.58
N THR A 14 -20.13 -53.28 -26.17
CA THR A 14 -18.84 -52.75 -25.72
C THR A 14 -18.94 -51.24 -25.68
N SER A 15 -19.32 -50.78 -24.49
CA SER A 15 -18.96 -49.48 -23.91
C SER A 15 -18.83 -48.34 -24.91
N VAL A 16 -19.92 -47.60 -25.08
CA VAL A 16 -19.76 -46.14 -25.06
C VAL A 16 -19.02 -45.86 -23.76
N ASP A 17 -17.71 -45.69 -23.81
CA ASP A 17 -16.99 -45.00 -22.74
C ASP A 17 -17.57 -43.59 -22.76
N SER A 18 -18.67 -43.44 -22.03
CA SER A 18 -18.96 -42.21 -21.33
C SER A 18 -17.79 -42.03 -20.39
N ASP A 19 -16.67 -41.56 -20.94
CA ASP A 19 -15.55 -41.06 -20.19
C ASP A 19 -16.17 -40.00 -19.32
N SER A 20 -16.44 -40.39 -18.08
CA SER A 20 -17.12 -39.59 -17.11
C SER A 20 -16.27 -38.35 -17.00
N TRP A 21 -16.76 -37.23 -17.54
CA TRP A 21 -16.20 -35.93 -17.25
C TRP A 21 -16.45 -35.73 -15.77
N LYS A 22 -15.57 -36.30 -14.93
CA LYS A 22 -15.42 -35.92 -13.55
C LYS A 22 -15.10 -34.44 -13.67
N THR A 23 -16.11 -33.60 -13.48
CA THR A 23 -15.97 -32.15 -13.36
C THR A 23 -15.12 -31.94 -12.11
N SER A 24 -13.82 -32.03 -12.34
CA SER A 24 -12.83 -32.05 -11.29
C SER A 24 -12.80 -30.66 -10.69
N ASN A 25 -12.70 -30.61 -9.36
CA ASN A 25 -12.40 -29.40 -8.60
C ASN A 25 -11.18 -28.62 -9.15
N TRP A 26 -10.43 -29.21 -10.09
CA TRP A 26 -9.53 -28.54 -11.01
C TRP A 26 -10.04 -27.20 -11.55
N GLY A 27 -11.28 -27.10 -12.04
CA GLY A 27 -11.79 -25.82 -12.54
C GLY A 27 -11.67 -24.71 -11.49
N PHE A 28 -12.09 -25.02 -10.26
CA PHE A 28 -12.01 -24.12 -9.11
C PHE A 28 -10.57 -23.85 -8.65
N LEU A 29 -9.69 -24.86 -8.70
CA LEU A 29 -8.28 -24.70 -8.36
C LEU A 29 -7.54 -23.78 -9.36
N PHE A 30 -7.77 -23.95 -10.66
CA PHE A 30 -7.18 -23.08 -11.68
C PHE A 30 -7.66 -21.64 -11.55
N THR A 31 -8.97 -21.45 -11.37
CA THR A 31 -9.52 -20.11 -11.13
C THR A 31 -9.00 -19.49 -9.83
N GLY A 32 -8.81 -20.31 -8.78
CA GLY A 32 -8.25 -19.87 -7.51
C GLY A 32 -6.80 -19.44 -7.62
N ILE A 33 -5.96 -20.18 -8.35
CA ILE A 33 -4.55 -19.84 -8.58
C ILE A 33 -4.44 -18.55 -9.40
N ILE A 34 -5.19 -18.44 -10.51
CA ILE A 34 -5.17 -17.26 -11.38
C ILE A 34 -5.69 -16.02 -10.63
N GLY A 35 -6.80 -16.16 -9.90
CA GLY A 35 -7.37 -15.09 -9.09
C GLY A 35 -6.44 -14.66 -7.96
N GLY A 36 -5.85 -15.62 -7.24
CA GLY A 36 -4.89 -15.35 -6.16
C GLY A 36 -3.62 -14.66 -6.66
N ALA A 37 -3.09 -15.09 -7.82
CA ALA A 37 -1.93 -14.45 -8.44
C ALA A 37 -2.24 -13.00 -8.85
N LEU A 38 -3.40 -12.75 -9.46
CA LEU A 38 -3.85 -11.40 -9.81
C LEU A 38 -3.98 -10.49 -8.59
N VAL A 39 -4.64 -10.96 -7.52
CA VAL A 39 -4.79 -10.21 -6.27
C VAL A 39 -3.43 -9.88 -5.66
N THR A 40 -2.52 -10.86 -5.64
CA THR A 40 -1.16 -10.67 -5.10
C THR A 40 -0.38 -9.65 -5.91
N VAL A 41 -0.37 -9.77 -7.24
CA VAL A 41 0.31 -8.81 -8.12
C VAL A 41 -0.26 -7.41 -7.94
N TYR A 42 -1.58 -7.28 -7.86
CA TYR A 42 -2.23 -6.00 -7.65
C TYR A 42 -1.85 -5.39 -6.29
N ALA A 43 -1.93 -6.17 -5.20
CA ALA A 43 -1.57 -5.72 -3.86
C ALA A 43 -0.11 -5.24 -3.76
N VAL A 44 0.81 -5.92 -4.47
CA VAL A 44 2.22 -5.54 -4.53
C VAL A 44 2.44 -4.32 -5.42
N ALA A 45 1.82 -4.23 -6.59
CA ALA A 45 2.06 -3.16 -7.57
C ALA A 45 1.43 -1.82 -7.17
N THR A 46 0.24 -1.85 -6.56
CA THR A 46 -0.53 -0.65 -6.17
C THR A 46 0.29 0.39 -5.38
N PRO A 47 1.05 0.05 -4.31
CA PRO A 47 1.84 1.03 -3.57
C PRO A 47 2.97 1.68 -4.38
N PHE A 48 3.45 1.05 -5.47
CA PHE A 48 4.49 1.62 -6.34
C PHE A 48 3.92 2.48 -7.48
N ILE A 49 2.71 2.17 -7.97
CA ILE A 49 2.05 2.92 -9.05
C ILE A 49 1.30 4.14 -8.50
N THR A 50 0.67 4.02 -7.33
CA THR A 50 -0.18 5.08 -6.75
C THR A 50 0.55 6.43 -6.58
N PRO A 51 1.83 6.50 -6.17
CA PRO A 51 2.56 7.77 -6.10
C PRO A 51 2.70 8.48 -7.44
N ALA A 52 2.83 7.74 -8.56
CA ALA A 52 3.00 8.30 -9.90
C ALA A 52 1.71 8.93 -10.47
N LEU A 53 0.55 8.59 -9.91
CA LEU A 53 -0.75 9.13 -10.32
C LEU A 53 -1.20 10.34 -9.50
N ARG A 54 -0.39 10.80 -8.53
CA ARG A 54 -0.68 12.04 -7.80
C ARG A 54 -0.31 13.25 -8.66
N LYS A 55 -1.26 14.16 -8.88
CA LYS A 55 -1.11 15.36 -9.74
C LYS A 55 0.04 16.29 -9.33
N VAL A 56 0.47 16.24 -8.07
CA VAL A 56 1.56 17.07 -7.54
C VAL A 56 2.45 16.19 -6.66
N CYS A 57 3.66 15.89 -7.15
CA CYS A 57 4.70 15.20 -6.40
C CYS A 57 5.87 16.15 -6.22
N LEU A 58 5.86 16.96 -5.15
CA LEU A 58 7.04 17.71 -4.77
C LEU A 58 8.07 16.73 -4.16
N PRO A 59 9.30 16.66 -4.68
CA PRO A 59 10.32 15.76 -4.14
C PRO A 59 10.67 16.16 -2.70
N PHE A 60 10.89 15.17 -1.84
CA PHE A 60 11.33 15.43 -0.46
C PHE A 60 12.76 15.97 -0.47
N VAL A 61 12.93 17.23 -0.09
CA VAL A 61 14.23 17.87 0.09
C VAL A 61 14.37 18.27 1.57
N PRO A 62 15.28 17.64 2.32
CA PRO A 62 15.40 17.91 3.74
C PRO A 62 15.92 19.33 4.02
N ALA A 63 15.26 20.07 4.92
CA ALA A 63 15.70 21.42 5.30
C ALA A 63 17.05 21.39 6.03
N THR A 64 17.96 22.29 5.69
CA THR A 64 19.31 22.38 6.28
C THR A 64 19.23 22.82 7.74
N SER A 65 20.18 22.39 8.59
CA SER A 65 20.23 22.77 10.01
C SER A 65 20.18 24.28 10.24
N LYS A 66 20.82 25.07 9.35
CA LYS A 66 20.80 26.53 9.39
C LYS A 66 19.39 27.11 9.19
N GLN A 67 18.55 26.46 8.38
CA GLN A 67 17.16 26.87 8.19
C GLN A 67 16.33 26.58 9.45
N ILE A 68 16.57 25.44 10.09
CA ILE A 68 15.90 25.08 11.35
C ILE A 68 16.25 26.10 12.44
N GLU A 69 17.53 26.44 12.57
CA GLU A 69 17.99 27.43 13.55
C GLU A 69 17.35 28.81 13.32
N ASN A 70 17.28 29.25 12.06
CA ASN A 70 16.62 30.51 11.72
C ASN A 70 15.13 30.49 12.11
N VAL A 71 14.42 29.38 11.87
CA VAL A 71 13.01 29.23 12.25
C VAL A 71 12.87 29.30 13.76
N VAL A 72 13.65 28.52 14.52
CA VAL A 72 13.65 28.54 15.99
C VAL A 72 13.92 29.95 16.52
N LYS A 73 14.92 30.64 15.98
CA LYS A 73 15.26 32.02 16.35
C LYS A 73 14.11 33.00 16.09
N MET A 74 13.36 32.83 15.00
CA MET A 74 12.16 33.62 14.72
C MET A 74 11.03 33.33 15.71
N LEU A 75 10.96 32.11 16.27
CA LEU A 75 9.92 31.69 17.22
C LEU A 75 10.19 32.16 18.65
N GLN A 76 11.45 32.33 19.07
CA GLN A 76 11.83 32.68 20.46
C GLN A 76 11.08 33.89 21.04
N HIS A 77 10.63 34.84 20.20
CA HIS A 77 9.93 36.05 20.61
C HIS A 77 8.43 36.02 20.26
N ARG A 78 7.90 34.86 19.89
CA ARG A 78 6.51 34.66 19.50
C ARG A 78 5.79 33.78 20.50
N ARG A 79 4.47 33.80 20.45
CA ARG A 79 3.58 32.94 21.22
C ARG A 79 2.54 32.35 20.29
N GLY A 80 2.09 31.14 20.60
CA GLY A 80 1.08 30.43 19.81
C GLY A 80 1.60 29.10 19.27
N SER A 81 0.86 28.55 18.31
CA SER A 81 1.16 27.27 17.67
C SER A 81 1.88 27.45 16.33
N LEU A 82 2.83 26.57 16.02
CA LEU A 82 3.45 26.48 14.71
C LEU A 82 2.73 25.45 13.85
N VAL A 83 2.49 25.77 12.58
CA VAL A 83 1.97 24.84 11.58
C VAL A 83 2.98 24.75 10.44
N ASP A 84 3.38 23.53 10.11
CA ASP A 84 4.32 23.22 9.03
C ASP A 84 3.58 22.50 7.89
N ILE A 85 3.51 23.16 6.74
CA ILE A 85 2.80 22.67 5.55
C ILE A 85 3.81 21.95 4.65
N GLY A 86 3.67 20.64 4.50
CA GLY A 86 4.69 19.80 3.86
C GLY A 86 5.81 19.42 4.83
N SER A 87 5.43 18.98 6.03
CA SER A 87 6.38 18.74 7.14
C SER A 87 7.44 17.68 6.86
N GLY A 88 7.25 16.82 5.84
CA GLY A 88 8.22 15.81 5.45
C GLY A 88 8.61 14.89 6.61
N ASP A 89 9.89 14.92 7.00
CA ASP A 89 10.40 14.12 8.13
C ASP A 89 10.13 14.74 9.51
N GLY A 90 9.45 15.88 9.56
CA GLY A 90 9.00 16.53 10.79
C GLY A 90 10.07 17.30 11.54
N ARG A 91 11.26 17.55 10.95
CA ARG A 91 12.38 18.19 11.65
C ARG A 91 12.07 19.58 12.20
N ILE A 92 11.27 20.38 11.49
CA ILE A 92 10.88 21.73 11.93
C ILE A 92 9.88 21.64 13.08
N VAL A 93 8.85 20.81 12.92
CA VAL A 93 7.82 20.55 13.96
C VAL A 93 8.47 20.03 15.25
N ILE A 94 9.40 19.08 15.14
CA ILE A 94 10.15 18.52 16.27
C ILE A 94 11.04 19.58 16.91
N ALA A 95 11.76 20.38 16.12
CA ALA A 95 12.59 21.46 16.65
C ALA A 95 11.75 22.50 17.40
N ALA A 96 10.63 22.94 16.84
CA ALA A 96 9.71 23.86 17.50
C ALA A 96 9.15 23.27 18.80
N ALA A 97 8.78 21.99 18.79
CA ALA A 97 8.27 21.29 19.97
C ALA A 97 9.32 21.15 21.09
N LYS A 98 10.60 20.97 20.74
CA LYS A 98 11.71 20.98 21.71
C LYS A 98 11.89 22.34 22.38
N GLU A 99 11.63 23.42 21.64
CA GLU A 99 11.64 24.80 22.15
C GLU A 99 10.36 25.14 22.94
N GLY A 100 9.46 24.16 23.16
CA GLY A 100 8.24 24.33 23.95
C GLY A 100 7.04 24.88 23.18
N PHE A 101 7.13 24.99 21.85
CA PHE A 101 6.02 25.44 21.02
C PHE A 101 5.12 24.27 20.62
N PRO A 102 3.78 24.36 20.80
CA PRO A 102 2.86 23.41 20.18
C PRO A 102 3.01 23.48 18.66
N ALA A 103 3.31 22.35 18.02
CA ALA A 103 3.62 22.30 16.60
C ALA A 103 2.80 21.21 15.90
N VAL A 104 2.30 21.52 14.70
CA VAL A 104 1.53 20.60 13.87
C VAL A 104 2.12 20.53 12.47
N GLY A 105 2.41 19.33 11.99
CA GLY A 105 2.86 19.08 10.62
C GLY A 105 1.76 18.45 9.76
N TYR A 106 1.56 19.00 8.57
CA TYR A 106 0.73 18.40 7.53
C TYR A 106 1.62 17.84 6.43
N GLU A 107 1.36 16.60 6.01
CA GLU A 107 2.13 15.93 4.95
C GLU A 107 1.23 15.00 4.15
N LEU A 108 1.42 14.96 2.83
CA LEU A 108 0.62 14.15 1.92
C LEU A 108 1.05 12.68 1.93
N ASN A 109 2.34 12.41 2.17
CA ASN A 109 2.89 11.06 2.17
C ASN A 109 2.65 10.36 3.54
N PRO A 110 1.79 9.31 3.58
CA PRO A 110 1.52 8.59 4.83
C PRO A 110 2.77 8.00 5.48
N TRP A 111 3.74 7.54 4.68
CA TRP A 111 4.98 6.97 5.19
C TRP A 111 5.85 8.00 5.92
N LEU A 112 5.91 9.22 5.38
CA LEU A 112 6.62 10.32 6.03
C LEU A 112 5.93 10.74 7.33
N VAL A 113 4.58 10.76 7.35
CA VAL A 113 3.82 11.01 8.58
C VAL A 113 4.09 9.95 9.66
N TRP A 114 4.13 8.67 9.28
CA TRP A 114 4.49 7.60 10.23
C TRP A 114 5.92 7.75 10.74
N TYR A 115 6.86 8.06 9.84
CA TYR A 115 8.25 8.29 10.20
C TYR A 115 8.42 9.48 11.15
N SER A 116 7.74 10.61 10.88
CA SER A 116 7.80 11.80 11.73
C SER A 116 7.17 11.58 13.10
N ARG A 117 6.06 10.83 13.19
CA ARG A 117 5.47 10.39 14.47
C ARG A 117 6.45 9.54 15.28
N TYR A 118 7.08 8.56 14.65
CA TYR A 118 8.10 7.74 15.31
C TYR A 118 9.27 8.58 15.81
N ARG A 119 9.76 9.52 15.00
CA ARG A 119 10.83 10.46 15.38
C ARG A 119 10.43 11.33 16.57
N ALA A 120 9.23 11.92 16.55
CA ALA A 120 8.74 12.74 17.65
C ALA A 120 8.55 11.95 18.95
N TRP A 121 8.11 10.69 18.85
CA TRP A 121 8.06 9.77 19.99
C TRP A 121 9.46 9.47 20.54
N ARG A 122 10.40 9.11 19.66
CA ARG A 122 11.79 8.82 20.03
C ARG A 122 12.49 10.01 20.67
N GLU A 123 12.16 11.22 20.25
CA GLU A 123 12.71 12.47 20.79
C GLU A 123 11.89 13.02 21.98
N GLY A 124 10.86 12.30 22.44
CA GLY A 124 10.09 12.64 23.63
C GLY A 124 9.11 13.81 23.47
N VAL A 125 8.94 14.34 22.26
CA VAL A 125 8.13 15.55 21.99
C VAL A 125 6.76 15.28 21.39
N HIS A 126 6.34 14.01 21.31
CA HIS A 126 5.05 13.59 20.74
C HIS A 126 3.81 14.25 21.36
N GLY A 127 3.90 14.76 22.60
CA GLY A 127 2.80 15.51 23.24
C GLY A 127 2.59 16.90 22.62
N SER A 128 3.68 17.53 22.15
CA SER A 128 3.70 18.89 21.59
C SER A 128 3.82 18.91 20.07
N ALA A 129 4.31 17.83 19.45
CA ALA A 129 4.45 17.66 18.01
C ALA A 129 3.41 16.66 17.46
N LYS A 130 2.44 17.14 16.66
CA LYS A 130 1.41 16.32 16.02
C LYS A 130 1.57 16.32 14.50
N PHE A 131 1.24 15.19 13.87
CA PHE A 131 1.34 15.04 12.41
C PHE A 131 0.07 14.47 11.81
N TYR A 132 -0.39 15.05 10.71
CA TYR A 132 -1.62 14.68 10.01
C TYR A 132 -1.38 14.47 8.52
N ILE A 133 -2.10 13.51 7.96
CA ILE A 133 -2.20 13.33 6.52
C ILE A 133 -3.33 14.24 6.05
N SER A 134 -3.01 15.31 5.33
CA SER A 134 -4.03 16.21 4.79
C SER A 134 -3.56 16.77 3.45
N ASP A 135 -4.52 16.81 2.52
CA ASP A 135 -4.42 17.66 1.34
C ASP A 135 -5.01 19.04 1.68
N LEU A 136 -4.43 20.10 1.13
CA LEU A 136 -4.84 21.50 1.37
C LEU A 136 -5.42 22.16 0.11
N TRP A 137 -5.70 21.35 -0.92
CA TRP A 137 -6.20 21.76 -2.23
C TRP A 137 -7.51 21.06 -2.60
#